data_AF-A0A8S4QPN7-F1
#
_entry.id   AF-A0A8S4QPN7-F1
#
_cell.length_a   1.000
_cell.length_b   1.000
_cell.length_c   1.000
_cell.angle_alpha   90.00
_cell.angle_beta   90.00
_cell.angle_gamma   90.00
#
_symmetry.space_group_name_H-M   'P 1'
#
loop_
_entity.id
_entity.type
_entity.pdbx_description
1 polymer ?
#
loop_
_entity_poly.entity_id
_entity_poly.type
_entity_poly.pdbx_seq_one_letter_code
_entity_poly.pdbx_strand_id
1 'polypeptide(L)'
;MLGVSLRDQIRNVEIRRRTRVTDITQRVVKLNWQWAGHIARRKNGRWSPKVLEWQPRTGKRSVGRPPTRWTDDIKRVAGSRWIQAAQN
;
A
#
# COMPACT_ATOMS: atom_id res chain seq x y z
N MET A 1 6.83 -22.84 17.86
CA MET A 1 5.43 -22.39 18.08
C MET A 1 5.28 -21.93 19.54
N LEU A 2 4.35 -21.01 19.83
CA LEU A 2 4.20 -20.37 21.16
C LEU A 2 3.66 -21.28 22.28
N GLY A 3 3.28 -22.53 21.99
CA GLY A 3 2.74 -23.46 23.00
C GLY A 3 1.41 -23.03 23.63
N VAL A 4 0.66 -22.12 22.97
CA VAL A 4 -0.60 -21.56 23.48
C VAL A 4 -1.80 -22.32 22.95
N SER A 5 -2.81 -22.50 23.79
CA SER A 5 -4.08 -23.15 23.50
C SER A 5 -5.24 -22.17 23.56
N LEU A 6 -6.41 -22.55 23.02
CA LEU A 6 -7.63 -21.73 23.13
C LEU A 6 -8.09 -21.53 24.59
N ARG A 7 -7.74 -22.46 25.51
CA ARG A 7 -8.09 -22.37 26.94
C ARG A 7 -7.34 -21.24 27.66
N ASP A 8 -6.20 -20.83 27.14
CA ASP A 8 -5.39 -19.76 27.74
C ASP A 8 -6.05 -18.38 27.57
N GLN A 9 -7.04 -18.28 26.67
CA GLN A 9 -7.81 -17.05 26.37
C GLN A 9 -6.91 -15.82 26.14
N ILE A 10 -5.72 -16.03 25.58
CA ILE A 10 -4.75 -14.97 25.32
C ILE A 10 -5.26 -14.09 24.17
N ARG A 11 -5.30 -12.79 24.41
CA ARG A 11 -5.71 -11.81 23.39
C ARG A 11 -4.74 -11.82 22.21
N ASN A 12 -5.27 -11.63 21.00
CA ASN A 12 -4.48 -11.58 19.77
C ASN A 12 -3.35 -10.52 19.83
N VAL A 13 -3.60 -9.36 20.48
CA VAL A 13 -2.58 -8.32 20.68
C VAL A 13 -1.34 -8.84 21.43
N GLU A 14 -1.52 -9.72 22.40
CA GLU A 14 -0.43 -10.32 23.18
C GLU A 14 0.32 -11.37 22.37
N ILE A 15 -0.41 -12.18 21.57
CA ILE A 15 0.20 -13.14 20.64
C ILE A 15 1.09 -12.39 19.64
N ARG A 16 0.58 -11.33 19.02
CA ARG A 16 1.34 -10.50 18.06
C ARG A 16 2.55 -9.82 18.70
N ARG A 17 2.45 -9.39 19.97
CA ARG A 17 3.57 -8.86 20.74
C ARG A 17 4.66 -9.90 20.96
N ARG A 18 4.29 -11.12 21.36
CA ARG A 18 5.23 -12.24 21.58
C ARG A 18 5.91 -12.71 20.30
N THR A 19 5.15 -12.83 19.20
CA THR A 19 5.70 -13.26 17.91
C THR A 19 6.45 -12.15 17.18
N ARG A 20 6.29 -10.88 17.60
CA ARG A 20 6.81 -9.69 16.91
C ARG A 20 6.41 -9.65 15.43
N VAL A 21 5.23 -10.20 15.11
CA VAL A 21 4.72 -10.21 13.74
C VAL A 21 4.40 -8.80 13.30
N THR A 22 5.05 -8.38 12.21
CA THR A 22 4.78 -7.09 11.56
C THR A 22 3.31 -6.98 11.16
N ASP A 23 2.73 -5.80 11.36
CA ASP A 23 1.36 -5.56 10.89
C ASP A 23 1.26 -5.70 9.37
N ILE A 24 0.23 -6.43 8.93
CA ILE A 24 0.03 -6.67 7.50
C ILE A 24 -0.20 -5.37 6.74
N THR A 25 -0.87 -4.39 7.36
CA THR A 25 -1.10 -3.06 6.79
C THR A 25 0.22 -2.34 6.55
N GLN A 26 1.13 -2.40 7.52
CA GLN A 26 2.48 -1.83 7.37
C GLN A 26 3.26 -2.53 6.25
N ARG A 27 3.15 -3.86 6.15
CA ARG A 27 3.82 -4.64 5.10
C ARG A 27 3.27 -4.29 3.71
N VAL A 28 1.95 -4.20 3.57
CA VAL A 28 1.27 -3.81 2.31
C VAL A 28 1.68 -2.41 1.89
N VAL A 29 1.65 -1.43 2.80
CA VAL A 29 2.06 -0.05 2.51
C VAL A 29 3.53 -0.01 2.06
N LYS A 30 4.43 -0.72 2.74
CA LYS A 30 5.85 -0.79 2.36
C LYS A 30 6.05 -1.38 0.97
N LEU A 31 5.36 -2.49 0.66
CA LEU A 31 5.45 -3.13 -0.65
C LEU A 31 4.90 -2.24 -1.76
N ASN A 32 3.76 -1.59 -1.53
CA ASN A 32 3.18 -0.64 -2.46
C ASN A 32 4.15 0.52 -2.75
N TRP A 33 4.82 1.06 -1.72
CA TRP A 33 5.80 2.12 -1.89
C TRP A 33 7.05 1.65 -2.66
N GLN A 34 7.58 0.48 -2.33
CA GLN A 34 8.74 -0.10 -3.03
C GLN A 34 8.47 -0.28 -4.52
N TRP A 35 7.29 -0.81 -4.86
CA TRP A 35 6.87 -0.97 -6.24
C TRP A 35 6.64 0.38 -6.93
N ALA A 36 5.96 1.32 -6.27
CA ALA A 36 5.74 2.67 -6.82
C ALA A 36 7.06 3.37 -7.16
N GLY A 37 8.04 3.30 -6.26
CA GLY A 37 9.37 3.88 -6.50
C GLY A 37 10.15 3.18 -7.60
N HIS A 38 10.04 1.85 -7.71
CA HIS A 38 10.59 1.12 -8.86
C HIS A 38 10.00 1.65 -10.18
N ILE A 39 8.69 1.86 -10.25
CA ILE A 39 8.05 2.41 -11.45
C ILE A 39 8.48 3.86 -11.71
N ALA A 40 8.56 4.71 -10.68
CA ALA A 40 8.95 6.12 -10.81
C ALA A 40 10.38 6.31 -11.32
N ARG A 41 11.31 5.40 -10.97
CA ARG A 41 12.71 5.44 -11.42
C ARG A 41 12.96 4.80 -12.78
N ARG A 42 12.01 4.02 -13.31
CA ARG A 42 12.16 3.35 -14.62
C ARG A 42 12.11 4.37 -15.76
N LYS A 43 13.24 4.54 -16.46
CA LYS A 43 13.39 5.39 -17.66
C LYS A 43 13.44 4.58 -18.95
N ASN A 44 12.42 3.76 -19.24
CA ASN A 44 12.39 2.92 -20.44
C ASN A 44 11.19 3.19 -21.36
N GLY A 45 10.57 4.38 -21.26
CA GLY A 45 9.46 4.79 -22.12
C GLY A 45 8.17 3.97 -21.96
N ARG A 46 8.09 3.05 -21.00
CA ARG A 46 6.90 2.23 -20.77
C ARG A 46 5.74 3.06 -20.24
N TRP A 47 4.53 2.56 -20.48
CA TRP A 47 3.30 3.23 -20.11
C TRP A 47 2.98 3.11 -18.62
N SER A 48 3.70 2.28 -17.86
CA SER A 48 3.41 2.00 -16.45
C SER A 48 3.29 3.25 -15.55
N PRO A 49 4.19 4.25 -15.62
CA PRO A 49 4.03 5.49 -14.86
C PRO A 49 2.80 6.29 -15.30
N LYS A 50 2.53 6.35 -16.62
CA LYS A 50 1.38 7.06 -17.19
C LYS A 50 0.06 6.43 -16.75
N VAL A 51 -0.03 5.10 -16.76
CA VAL A 51 -1.22 4.34 -16.32
C VAL A 51 -1.46 4.51 -14.82
N LEU A 52 -0.40 4.56 -14.01
CA LEU A 52 -0.53 4.79 -12.58
C LEU A 52 -1.18 6.14 -12.26
N GLU A 53 -0.74 7.20 -12.92
CA GLU A 53 -1.33 8.53 -12.72
C GLU A 53 -2.64 8.76 -13.47
N TRP A 54 -2.97 7.87 -14.41
CA TRP A 54 -4.11 8.07 -15.28
C TRP A 54 -5.42 8.07 -14.50
N GLN A 55 -6.18 9.14 -14.70
CA GLN A 55 -7.52 9.32 -14.18
C GLN A 55 -8.46 9.68 -15.34
N PRO A 56 -9.55 8.93 -15.55
CA PRO A 56 -10.60 9.37 -16.46
C PRO A 56 -11.10 10.75 -16.01
N ARG A 57 -11.01 11.74 -16.91
CA ARG A 57 -11.56 13.10 -16.68
C ARG A 57 -13.06 13.17 -16.97
N THR A 58 -13.57 12.21 -17.73
CA THR A 58 -14.95 12.12 -18.18
C THR A 58 -15.61 10.84 -17.65
N GLY A 59 -16.88 10.95 -17.26
CA GLY A 59 -17.69 9.83 -16.76
C GLY A 59 -17.86 9.82 -15.24
N LYS A 60 -18.99 9.27 -14.79
CA LYS A 60 -19.28 8.99 -13.38
C LYS A 60 -18.92 7.54 -13.07
N ARG A 61 -18.34 7.28 -11.90
CA ARG A 61 -18.15 5.89 -11.44
C ARG A 61 -19.49 5.28 -11.07
N SER A 62 -19.63 3.97 -11.28
CA SER A 62 -20.78 3.23 -10.78
C SER A 62 -20.86 3.33 -9.25
N VAL A 63 -22.09 3.37 -8.74
CA VAL A 63 -22.36 3.39 -7.30
C VAL A 63 -21.83 2.09 -6.68
N GLY A 64 -21.24 2.18 -5.49
CA GLY A 64 -20.79 1.02 -4.69
C GLY A 64 -19.29 0.73 -4.69
N ARG A 65 -18.50 1.22 -5.65
CA ARG A 65 -17.04 1.06 -5.62
C ARG A 65 -16.39 2.22 -4.86
N PRO A 66 -15.47 1.96 -3.90
CA PRO A 66 -14.74 3.02 -3.23
C PRO A 66 -14.07 3.97 -4.23
N PRO A 67 -14.09 5.29 -3.97
CA PRO A 67 -13.45 6.26 -4.85
C PRO A 67 -11.91 6.12 -4.85
N THR A 68 -11.36 5.41 -3.87
CA THR A 68 -9.93 5.18 -3.67
C THR A 68 -9.28 4.50 -4.88
N ARG A 69 -8.19 5.09 -5.34
CA ARG A 69 -7.28 4.54 -6.35
C ARG A 69 -6.01 4.03 -5.70
N TRP A 70 -5.28 3.22 -6.43
CA TRP A 70 -3.94 2.78 -6.05
C TRP A 70 -3.02 3.96 -5.67
N THR A 71 -3.06 5.04 -6.44
CA THR A 71 -2.28 6.25 -6.16
C THR A 71 -2.63 6.91 -4.83
N ASP A 72 -3.83 6.70 -4.31
CA ASP A 72 -4.29 7.38 -3.10
C ASP A 72 -3.62 6.79 -1.86
N ASP A 73 -3.33 5.49 -1.85
CA ASP A 73 -2.49 4.86 -0.83
C ASP A 73 -1.06 5.44 -0.83
N ILE A 74 -0.50 5.64 -2.03
CA ILE A 74 0.85 6.21 -2.19
C ILE A 74 0.86 7.67 -1.76
N LYS A 75 -0.13 8.46 -2.19
CA LYS A 75 -0.28 9.88 -1.84
C LYS A 75 -0.49 10.09 -0.35
N ARG A 76 -1.17 9.17 0.35
CA ARG A 76 -1.34 9.24 1.81
C ARG A 76 -0.01 9.16 2.56
N VAL A 77 0.96 8.45 2.00
CA VAL A 77 2.26 8.18 2.64
C VAL A 77 3.32 9.19 2.20
N ALA A 78 3.41 9.47 0.90
CA ALA A 78 4.49 10.25 0.29
C ALA A 78 4.04 11.61 -0.26
N GLY A 79 2.76 11.97 -0.11
CA GLY A 79 2.19 13.23 -0.59
C GLY A 79 1.88 13.25 -2.10
N SER A 80 1.40 14.38 -2.58
CA SER A 80 0.99 14.56 -3.99
C SER A 80 2.17 14.48 -4.97
N ARG A 81 3.39 14.83 -4.53
CA ARG A 81 4.63 14.80 -5.33
C ARG A 81 5.42 13.51 -5.16
N TRP A 82 4.74 12.39 -4.89
CA TRP A 82 5.37 11.11 -4.59
C TRP A 82 6.33 10.59 -5.67
N ILE A 83 6.10 10.91 -6.95
CA ILE A 83 7.00 10.52 -8.04
C ILE A 83 8.38 11.18 -7.86
N GLN A 84 8.41 12.46 -7.52
CA GLN A 84 9.66 13.19 -7.26
C GLN A 84 10.33 12.64 -6.01
N ALA A 85 9.56 12.41 -4.95
CA ALA A 85 10.05 11.82 -3.70
C ALA A 85 10.64 10.40 -3.90
N ALA A 86 10.18 9.66 -4.90
CA ALA A 86 10.66 8.33 -5.21
C ALA A 86 11.82 8.29 -6.22
N GLN A 87 12.15 9.43 -6.85
CA GLN A 87 13.27 9.57 -7.79
C GLN A 87 14.59 9.91 -7.11
N ASN A 88 14.53 10.49 -5.91
CA ASN A 88 15.67 10.66 -5.00
C ASN A 88 16.03 9.33 -4.33
#